data_AF-L7VR38-F1
#
_entry.id   AF-L7VR38-F1
#
_cell.length_a   1.000
_cell.length_b   1.000
_cell.length_c   1.000
_cell.angle_alpha   90.00
_cell.angle_beta   90.00
_cell.angle_gamma   90.00
#
_symmetry.space_group_name_H-M   'P 1'
#
loop_
_entity.id
_entity.type
_entity.pdbx_description
1 polymer ?
#
loop_
_entity_poly.entity_id
_entity_poly.type
_entity_poly.pdbx_seq_one_letter_code
_entity_poly.pdbx_strand_id
1 'polypeptide(L)' 'MNEMNILTDLLEYKIMLQKWYNHALLSVVNPEAKALFTRLRDDETRDILNIQQKLLRKSTPANIIHKIFPAKPKP' A
#
# COMPACT_ATOMS: atom_id res chain seq x y z
N MET A 1 22.49 -4.63 3.17
CA MET A 1 21.12 -4.90 2.67
C MET A 1 20.62 -3.62 2.00
N ASN A 2 20.25 -3.66 0.72
CA ASN A 2 19.86 -2.45 -0.01
C ASN A 2 18.51 -1.95 0.51
N GLU A 3 18.35 -0.63 0.68
CA GLU A 3 17.11 0.00 1.14
C GLU A 3 15.90 -0.41 0.27
N MET A 4 16.12 -0.61 -1.02
CA MET A 4 15.09 -1.07 -1.95
C MET A 4 14.64 -2.51 -1.68
N ASN A 5 15.54 -3.39 -1.24
CA ASN A 5 15.19 -4.76 -0.86
C ASN A 5 14.34 -4.76 0.41
N ILE A 6 14.72 -3.96 1.41
CA ILE A 6 13.95 -3.82 2.66
C ILE A 6 12.53 -3.31 2.39
N LEU A 7 12.39 -2.31 1.49
CA LEU A 7 11.07 -1.78 1.12
C LEU A 7 10.23 -2.81 0.37
N THR A 8 10.83 -3.64 -0.48
CA THR A 8 10.14 -4.73 -1.18
C THR A 8 9.69 -5.81 -0.21
N ASP A 9 10.57 -6.26 0.70
CA ASP A 9 10.25 -7.27 1.72
C ASP A 9 9.12 -6.78 2.63
N LEU A 10 9.18 -5.50 3.04
CA LEU A 10 8.13 -4.88 3.85
C LEU A 10 6.81 -4.79 3.08
N LEU A 11 6.85 -4.47 1.78
CA LEU A 11 5.66 -4.43 0.93
C LEU A 11 5.00 -5.81 0.83
N GLU A 12 5.79 -6.86 0.61
CA GLU A 12 5.27 -8.24 0.54
C GLU A 12 4.62 -8.67 1.86
N TYR A 13 5.27 -8.38 2.98
CA TYR A 13 4.72 -8.65 4.31
C TYR A 13 3.39 -7.93 4.54
N LYS A 14 3.30 -6.65 4.17
CA LYS A 14 2.08 -5.83 4.28
C LYS A 14 0.95 -6.38 3.41
N ILE A 15 1.24 -6.79 2.17
CA ILE A 15 0.28 -7.42 1.26
C ILE A 15 -0.22 -8.76 1.82
N MET A 16 0.67 -9.57 2.41
CA MET A 16 0.30 -10.81 3.08
C MET A 16 -0.69 -10.57 4.22
N LEU A 17 -0.43 -9.57 5.07
CA LEU A 17 -1.33 -9.18 6.15
C LEU A 17 -2.70 -8.73 5.63
N GLN A 18 -2.75 -7.91 4.58
CA GLN A 18 -4.01 -7.47 3.98
C GLN A 18 -4.84 -8.66 3.45
N LYS A 19 -4.20 -9.65 2.82
CA LYS A 19 -4.86 -10.89 2.39
C LYS A 19 -5.41 -11.68 3.58
N TRP A 20 -4.64 -11.78 4.65
CA TRP A 20 -5.05 -12.48 5.87
C TRP A 20 -6.26 -11.79 6.53
N TYR A 21 -6.24 -10.46 6.68
CA TYR A 21 -7.38 -9.71 7.22
C TYR A 21 -8.64 -9.89 6.38
N ASN A 22 -8.52 -9.87 5.06
CA ASN A 22 -9.65 -10.15 4.16
C ASN A 22 -10.21 -11.56 4.36
N HIS A 23 -9.35 -12.56 4.55
CA HIS A 23 -9.80 -13.92 4.84
C HIS A 23 -10.51 -14.01 6.20
N ALA A 24 -9.95 -13.38 7.24
CA ALA A 24 -10.55 -13.33 8.57
C ALA A 24 -11.92 -12.61 8.56
N LEU A 25 -12.10 -11.56 7.76
CA LEU A 25 -13.37 -10.84 7.62
C LEU A 25 -14.51 -11.71 7.06
N LEU A 26 -14.19 -12.79 6.33
CA LEU A 26 -15.19 -13.73 5.81
C LEU A 26 -15.65 -14.73 6.88
N SER A 27 -14.80 -15.07 7.83
CA SER A 27 -15.09 -16.07 8.88
C SER A 27 -15.62 -15.45 10.18
N VAL A 28 -15.37 -14.16 10.42
CA VAL A 28 -15.80 -13.48 11.63
C VAL A 28 -17.30 -13.15 11.59
N VAL A 29 -18.03 -13.70 12.56
CA VAL A 29 -19.47 -13.48 12.76
C VAL A 29 -19.75 -12.29 13.70
N ASN A 30 -18.82 -11.98 14.61
CA ASN A 30 -18.97 -10.86 15.55
C ASN A 30 -18.83 -9.51 14.82
N PRO A 31 -19.83 -8.62 14.88
CA PRO A 31 -19.80 -7.33 14.18
C PRO A 31 -18.71 -6.37 14.67
N GLU A 32 -18.38 -6.37 15.97
CA GLU A 32 -17.34 -5.50 16.52
C GLU A 32 -15.95 -5.95 16.09
N ALA A 33 -15.70 -7.26 16.12
CA ALA A 33 -14.46 -7.84 15.61
C ALA A 33 -14.33 -7.57 14.10
N LYS A 34 -15.42 -7.67 13.35
CA LYS A 34 -15.44 -7.34 11.91
C LYS A 34 -15.11 -5.87 11.65
N ALA A 35 -15.64 -4.95 12.45
CA ALA A 35 -15.32 -3.53 12.36
C ALA A 35 -13.83 -3.25 12.65
N LEU A 36 -13.27 -3.92 13.66
CA LEU A 36 -11.85 -3.82 13.98
C LEU A 36 -10.97 -4.32 12.84
N PHE A 37 -11.21 -5.53 12.32
CA PHE A 37 -10.43 -6.09 11.21
C PHE A 37 -10.55 -5.27 9.93
N THR A 38 -11.71 -4.64 9.70
CA THR A 38 -11.90 -3.72 8.56
C THR A 38 -11.00 -2.51 8.68
N ARG A 39 -10.92 -1.89 9.87
CA ARG A 39 -10.02 -0.75 10.10
C ARG A 39 -8.55 -1.14 9.92
N LEU A 40 -8.14 -2.28 10.48
CA LEU A 40 -6.77 -2.78 10.33
C LEU A 40 -6.42 -3.02 8.86
N ARG A 41 -7.31 -3.67 8.10
CA ARG A 41 -7.13 -3.86 6.65
C ARG A 41 -6.97 -2.52 5.91
N ASP A 42 -7.78 -1.52 6.26
CA ASP A 42 -7.74 -0.22 5.59
C ASP A 42 -6.44 0.54 5.90
N ASP A 43 -5.92 0.40 7.13
CA ASP A 43 -4.61 0.95 7.50
C ASP A 43 -3.47 0.26 6.75
N GLU A 44 -3.50 -1.08 6.63
CA GLU A 44 -2.52 -1.80 5.81
C GLU A 44 -2.57 -1.38 4.34
N THR A 45 -3.77 -1.11 3.81
CA THR A 45 -3.96 -0.62 2.43
C THR A 45 -3.28 0.75 2.23
N ARG A 46 -3.36 1.64 3.22
CA ARG A 46 -2.67 2.95 3.19
C ARG A 46 -1.16 2.78 3.21
N ASP A 47 -0.65 1.88 4.06
CA ASP A 47 0.78 1.60 4.15
C ASP A 47 1.34 1.04 2.85
N ILE A 48 0.64 0.08 2.24
CA ILE A 48 0.99 -0.51 0.94
C ILE A 48 1.10 0.58 -0.13
N LEU A 49 0.09 1.47 -0.22
CA LEU A 49 0.08 2.57 -1.19
C LEU A 49 1.29 3.49 -0.98
N ASN A 50 1.59 3.84 0.28
CA ASN A 50 2.73 4.69 0.62
C ASN A 50 4.07 4.04 0.25
N ILE A 51 4.24 2.74 0.51
CA ILE A 51 5.45 1.99 0.17
C ILE A 51 5.60 1.87 -1.34
N GLN A 52 4.52 1.55 -2.08
CA GLN A 52 4.52 1.50 -3.54
C GLN A 52 4.89 2.84 -4.17
N GLN A 53 4.36 3.95 -3.65
CA GLN A 53 4.74 5.29 -4.11
C GLN A 53 6.21 5.60 -3.84
N LYS A 54 6.73 5.22 -2.67
CA LYS A 54 8.16 5.39 -2.33
C LYS A 54 9.06 4.57 -3.25
N LEU A 55 8.69 3.31 -3.53
CA LEU A 55 9.39 2.45 -4.48
C LEU A 55 9.37 3.04 -5.89
N LEU A 56 8.22 3.54 -6.36
CA LEU A 56 8.09 4.19 -7.67
C LEU A 56 8.99 5.42 -7.77
N ARG A 57 9.02 6.28 -6.73
CA ARG A 57 9.89 7.48 -6.72
C ARG A 57 11.38 7.11 -6.74
N LYS A 58 11.77 6.00 -6.10
CA LYS A 58 13.16 5.53 -6.08
C LYS A 58 13.55 4.76 -7.36
N SER A 59 12.59 4.11 -8.03
CA SER A 59 12.84 3.35 -9.28
C SER A 59 12.73 4.22 -10.54
N THR A 60 12.04 5.35 -10.47
CA THR A 60 11.85 6.25 -11.61
C THR A 60 13.10 7.13 -11.80
N PRO A 61 13.82 7.05 -12.94
CA PRO A 61 14.79 8.07 -13.29
C PRO A 61 14.04 9.40 -13.42
N ALA A 62 14.64 10.50 -12.94
CA ALA A 62 14.02 11.81 -12.63
C ALA A 62 13.10 12.47 -13.71
N ASN A 63 12.93 11.88 -14.90
CA ASN A 63 12.25 12.45 -16.06
C ASN A 63 10.84 11.90 -16.37
N ILE A 64 10.28 10.92 -15.64
CA ILE A 64 9.00 10.28 -16.04
C ILE A 64 7.75 10.88 -15.33
N ILE A 65 7.94 11.70 -14.28
CA ILE A 65 6.84 12.22 -13.44
C ILE A 65 5.84 13.08 -14.26
N HIS A 66 6.23 13.62 -15.41
CA HIS A 66 5.35 14.38 -16.31
C HIS A 66 4.21 13.57 -16.95
N LYS A 67 4.21 12.22 -16.89
CA LYS A 67 3.21 11.40 -17.61
C LYS A 67 1.99 10.96 -16.80
N ILE A 68 2.04 10.97 -15.46
CA ILE A 68 0.94 10.42 -14.63
C ILE A 68 0.02 11.53 -14.10
N PHE A 69 0.54 12.75 -13.92
CA PHE A 69 -0.26 13.92 -13.58
C PHE A 69 -0.15 14.94 -14.70
N PRO A 70 -1.25 15.34 -15.36
CA PRO A 70 -1.18 16.44 -16.32
C PRO A 70 -0.71 17.68 -15.57
N ALA A 71 0.43 18.23 -15.98
CA ALA A 71 0.87 19.54 -15.53
C ALA A 71 -0.25 20.53 -15.85
N LYS A 72 -0.74 21.26 -14.84
CA LYS A 72 -1.76 22.30 -15.04
C LYS A 72 -1.33 23.20 -16.20
N PRO A 73 -2.21 23.48 -17.18
CA PRO A 73 -1.90 24.45 -18.21
C PRO A 73 -1.64 25.81 -17.52
N LYS A 74 -0.47 26.38 -17.79
CA LYS A 74 -0.09 27.72 -17.34
C LYS A 74 -1.04 28.74 -18.01
N PRO A 75 -1.48 29.80 -17.30
CA PRO A 75 -2.48 30.75 -17.80
C PRO A 75 -2.09 31.43 -19.11
#